data_AF-A0A7C1GPJ6-F1
#
_entry.id   AF-A0A7C1GPJ6-F1
#
_cell.length_a   1.000
_cell.length_b   1.000
_cell.length_c   1.000
_cell.angle_alpha   90.00
_cell.angle_beta   90.00
_cell.angle_gamma   90.00
#
_symmetry.space_group_name_H-M   'P 1'
#
loop_
_entity.id
_entity.type
_entity.pdbx_description
1 polymer ?
#
loop_
_entity_poly.entity_id
_entity_poly.type
_entity_poly.pdbx_seq_one_letter_code
_entity_poly.pdbx_strand_id
1 'polypeptide(L)' 'LKKKRAKIRVSRNFECELYRRSSKPCSYFYRGILAGLFSRIFKEEIRARETKCIAKGDPYCEFEIKPQYNYL' A
#
# COMPACT_ATOMS: atom_id res chain seq x y z
N LEU A 1 1.26 19.96 0.12
CA LEU A 1 1.26 19.01 1.28
C LEU A 1 2.60 19.12 2.00
N LYS A 2 2.64 19.74 3.20
CA LYS A 2 3.90 19.94 3.96
C LYS A 2 4.55 18.61 4.42
N LYS A 3 3.78 17.53 4.51
CA LYS A 3 4.28 16.16 4.71
C LYS A 3 3.85 15.31 3.51
N LYS A 4 4.81 14.77 2.76
CA LYS A 4 4.60 13.89 1.60
C LYS A 4 4.23 12.48 2.04
N ARG A 5 3.15 12.34 2.80
CA ARG A 5 2.68 11.06 3.37
C ARG A 5 1.20 10.88 3.10
N ALA A 6 0.78 9.64 2.87
CA ALA A 6 -0.63 9.26 2.77
C ALA A 6 -0.87 7.89 3.38
N LYS A 7 -2.12 7.65 3.79
CA LYS A 7 -2.61 6.35 4.25
C LYS A 7 -3.86 6.02 3.44
N ILE A 8 -3.86 4.84 2.82
CA ILE A 8 -4.96 4.39 1.98
C ILE A 8 -5.50 3.09 2.54
N ARG A 9 -6.83 2.99 2.61
CA ARG A 9 -7.55 1.77 2.97
C ARG A 9 -8.35 1.31 1.77
N VAL A 10 -8.21 0.03 1.44
CA VAL A 10 -8.95 -0.61 0.36
C VAL A 10 -9.73 -1.76 0.95
N SER A 11 -11.05 -1.58 1.00
CA SER A 11 -12.00 -2.62 1.35
C SER A 11 -12.20 -3.53 0.14
N ARG A 12 -12.36 -4.84 0.37
CA ARG A 12 -12.59 -5.84 -0.70
C ARG A 12 -11.58 -5.74 -1.85
N ASN A 13 -10.30 -5.62 -1.52
CA ASN A 13 -9.22 -5.61 -2.50
C ASN A 13 -9.21 -6.94 -3.27
N PHE A 14 -9.57 -6.90 -4.56
CA PHE A 14 -9.68 -8.10 -5.40
C PHE A 14 -8.38 -8.93 -5.44
N GLU A 15 -7.22 -8.28 -5.42
CA GLU A 15 -5.91 -8.96 -5.44
C GLU A 15 -5.74 -9.89 -4.22
N CYS A 16 -6.23 -9.46 -3.06
CA CYS A 16 -6.11 -10.21 -1.80
C CYS A 16 -7.33 -11.06 -1.48
N GLU A 17 -8.52 -10.71 -1.97
CA GLU A 17 -9.70 -11.53 -1.80
C GLU A 17 -9.60 -12.86 -2.54
N LEU A 18 -8.91 -12.88 -3.68
CA LEU A 18 -8.66 -14.10 -4.44
C LEU A 18 -7.62 -15.01 -3.79
N TYR A 19 -6.74 -14.47 -2.93
CA TYR A 19 -5.61 -15.20 -2.31
C TYR A 19 -5.69 -15.20 -0.77
N ARG A 20 -6.79 -15.73 -0.20
CA ARG A 20 -7.07 -15.70 1.25
C ARG A 20 -6.38 -16.81 2.07
N ARG A 21 -5.06 -16.98 1.94
CA ARG A 21 -4.24 -17.90 2.78
C ARG A 21 -2.76 -17.48 2.86
N SER A 22 -2.48 -16.20 3.12
CA SER A 22 -1.10 -15.72 3.21
C SER A 22 -0.71 -15.33 4.63
N SER A 23 0.50 -15.70 5.05
CA SER A 23 1.09 -15.21 6.31
C SER A 23 1.63 -13.78 6.20
N LYS A 24 1.75 -13.25 4.97
CA LYS A 24 2.33 -11.92 4.68
C LYS A 24 1.43 -11.10 3.75
N PRO A 25 1.54 -9.76 3.76
CA PRO A 25 0.82 -8.91 2.81
C PRO A 25 1.25 -9.24 1.37
N CYS A 26 0.30 -9.33 0.44
CA CYS A 26 0.55 -9.80 -0.92
C CYS A 26 0.01 -8.86 -2.01
N SER A 27 -0.39 -7.63 -1.67
CA SER A 27 -0.92 -6.67 -2.65
C SER A 27 0.19 -6.03 -3.49
N TYR A 28 0.83 -6.75 -4.40
CA TYR A 28 1.93 -6.23 -5.23
C TYR A 28 1.43 -5.23 -6.27
N PHE A 29 0.29 -5.52 -6.90
CA PHE A 29 -0.33 -4.67 -7.92
C PHE A 29 -0.74 -3.33 -7.32
N TYR A 30 -1.46 -3.32 -6.19
CA TYR A 30 -1.84 -2.08 -5.53
C TYR A 30 -0.63 -1.30 -5.00
N ARG A 31 0.40 -1.97 -4.45
CA ARG A 31 1.63 -1.28 -4.03
C ARG A 31 2.31 -0.58 -5.20
N GLY A 32 2.38 -1.22 -6.36
CA GLY A 32 2.94 -0.64 -7.58
C GLY A 32 2.16 0.60 -8.05
N ILE A 33 0.84 0.48 -8.19
CA ILE A 33 -0.04 1.59 -8.59
C ILE A 33 0.09 2.78 -7.63
N LEU A 34 0.03 2.52 -6.33
CA LEU A 34 0.09 3.57 -5.32
C LEU A 34 1.47 4.25 -5.30
N ALA A 35 2.55 3.49 -5.40
CA ALA A 35 3.90 4.08 -5.48
C ALA A 35 4.05 4.97 -6.72
N GLY A 36 3.61 4.50 -7.89
CA GLY A 36 3.71 5.25 -9.15
C GLY A 36 2.80 6.47 -9.24
N LEU A 37 1.58 6.40 -8.69
CA LEU A 37 0.68 7.55 -8.63
C LEU A 37 1.23 8.63 -7.70
N PHE A 38 1.63 8.25 -6.49
CA PHE A 38 2.08 9.22 -5.50
C PHE A 38 3.48 9.77 -5.78
N SER A 39 4.34 9.06 -6.52
CA SER A 39 5.60 9.64 -6.99
C SER A 39 5.38 10.86 -7.88
N ARG A 40 4.34 10.83 -8.72
CA ARG A 40 3.94 11.98 -9.55
C ARG A 40 3.32 13.11 -8.73
N ILE A 41 2.43 12.78 -7.79
CA ILE A 41 1.77 13.78 -6.93
C ILE A 41 2.78 14.49 -6.02
N PHE A 42 3.72 13.75 -5.43
CA PHE A 42 4.71 14.28 -4.48
C PHE A 42 6.01 14.74 -5.13
N LYS A 43 6.18 14.49 -6.44
CA LYS A 43 7.40 14.77 -7.22
C LYS A 43 8.65 14.24 -6.51
N GLU A 44 8.59 12.99 -6.08
CA GLU A 44 9.64 12.34 -5.29
C GLU A 44 9.57 10.82 -5.47
N GLU A 45 10.65 10.11 -5.15
CA GLU A 45 10.60 8.66 -5.10
C GLU A 45 9.80 8.19 -3.87
N ILE A 46 8.68 7.51 -4.14
CA ILE A 46 7.72 7.05 -3.13
C ILE A 46 7.71 5.54 -3.07
N ARG A 47 7.54 5.01 -1.85
CA ARG A 47 7.21 3.60 -1.62
C ARG A 47 5.86 3.45 -0.94
N ALA A 48 5.14 2.41 -1.33
CA ALA A 48 3.90 1.96 -0.68
C ALA A 48 4.18 0.66 0.09
N ARG A 49 3.98 0.71 1.42
CA ARG A 49 4.08 -0.44 2.31
C ARG A 49 2.67 -0.87 2.72
N GLU A 50 2.34 -2.13 2.47
CA GLU A 50 1.10 -2.71 2.97
C GLU A 50 1.28 -3.10 4.45
N THR A 51 0.47 -2.53 5.35
CA THR A 51 0.53 -2.76 6.81
C THR A 51 -0.58 -3.70 7.29
N LYS A 52 -1.72 -3.72 6.59
CA LYS A 52 -2.82 -4.67 6.79
C LYS A 52 -3.21 -5.31 5.48
N CYS A 53 -3.63 -6.56 5.49
CA CYS A 53 -3.97 -7.29 4.28
C CYS A 53 -5.11 -8.29 4.51
N ILE A 54 -6.13 -8.28 3.65
CA ILE A 54 -7.24 -9.25 3.72
C ILE A 54 -6.74 -10.69 3.58
N ALA A 55 -5.69 -10.92 2.80
CA ALA A 55 -5.09 -12.24 2.63
C ALA A 55 -4.49 -12.81 3.94
N LYS A 56 -4.14 -11.93 4.90
CA LYS A 56 -3.69 -12.28 6.25
C LYS A 56 -4.84 -12.47 7.25
N GLY A 57 -6.08 -12.15 6.87
CA GLY A 57 -7.23 -12.09 7.76
C GLY A 57 -7.52 -10.72 8.36
N ASP A 58 -6.82 -9.65 7.95
CA ASP A 58 -7.18 -8.29 8.35
C ASP A 58 -8.51 -7.84 7.69
N PRO A 59 -9.28 -6.92 8.30
CA PRO A 59 -10.60 -6.51 7.76
C PRO A 59 -10.53 -5.73 6.44
N TYR A 60 -9.36 -5.21 6.08
CA TYR A 60 -9.11 -4.45 4.85
C TYR A 60 -7.60 -4.42 4.54
N CYS A 61 -7.25 -4.04 3.31
CA CYS A 61 -5.86 -3.72 2.98
C CYS A 61 -5.55 -2.27 3.38
N GLU A 62 -4.43 -2.03 4.07
CA GLU A 62 -3.96 -0.69 4.44
C GLU A 62 -2.57 -0.46 3.88
N PHE A 63 -2.36 0.70 3.25
CA PHE A 63 -1.11 1.10 2.64
C PHE A 63 -0.60 2.41 3.24
N GLU A 64 0.65 2.39 3.70
CA GLU A 64 1.40 3.58 4.08
C GLU A 64 2.27 4.04 2.91
N ILE A 65 2.08 5.29 2.51
CA ILE A 65 2.75 5.93 1.39
C ILE A 65 3.68 6.98 1.96
N LYS A 66 4.98 6.83 1.71
CA LYS A 66 6.01 7.74 2.21
C LYS A 66 7.21 7.79 1.25
N PRO A 67 8.02 8.85 1.34
CA PRO A 67 9.24 8.95 0.54
C PRO A 67 10.22 7.83 0.85
N GLN A 68 11.00 7.43 -0.15
CA GLN A 68 11.94 6.32 -0.03
C GLN A 68 12.97 6.54 1.10
N TYR A 69 13.49 7.76 1.28
CA TYR A 69 14.41 8.10 2.37
C TYR A 69 13.79 7.97 3.77
N ASN A 70 12.47 7.82 3.85
CA ASN A 70 11.72 7.64 5.09
C ASN A 70 11.18 6.20 5.20
N TYR A 71 11.73 5.27 4.42
CA TYR A 71 11.29 3.87 4.32
C TYR A 71 11.95 2.96 5.36
N LEU A 72 11.88 3.36 6.62
CA LEU A 72 12.17 2.52 7.78
C LEU A 72 10.89 2.36 8.60
#